data_AF-A0A9D5YV18-F1
#
_entry.id   AF-A0A9D5YV18-F1
#
_cell.length_a   1.000
_cell.length_b   1.000
_cell.length_c   1.000
_cell.angle_alpha   90.00
_cell.angle_beta   90.00
_cell.angle_gamma   90.00
#
_symmetry.space_group_name_H-M   'P 1'
#
loop_
_entity.id
_entity.type
_entity.pdbx_description
1 polymer ?
#
loop_
_entity_poly.entity_id
_entity_poly.type
_entity_poly.pdbx_seq_one_letter_code
_entity_poly.pdbx_strand_id
1 'polypeptide(L)'
;MHRWILAAVLLAPCAGEAGLSELLRWEEGRSMRAGSNVWYPDDLHNIRNNWDREDRIEPGVTYTLAELQGPGIITHMWFTFLHEPHVWAATDGAANHQEMLLRIYWDGRPHPDVEAPVGDFFANCFGRRMEVISQPVIVEDADSYNCWWKMPFKKSARIEIVNQSKKPIRKLYSNIDWIKKKSLPKDTLYFCARYRQEYPAVNGRDYLVLETEGKGYYVGTVMAVRTRSPAWFGEGDEKIYIDGEELPSIRGTGTEDYFLSAWGLKENLMPYFGVPYVNNPMRIIGQKYCAYRWHTEDPIVFSKSIKVTFEHFGWISGDENKENRPHSWNEREDDYATVAFWYQDGPSKPFAPTTTAEERKLPSLDRVVVWGKDLRGAERSAGRVRVETGALYLESGGQLHFSPRDEDAFIEVPLEVARKEPLRLMVELSRTPDGGVWQPYLNGVPIGEPLDTYRADPDLWEFHLMDFWPDPGKYTFKLVCVGRNKASDGNTLGLNSVRLRERRPRVAASRLHCKAGTGARSRCSIGKTSCSLSPGERVGVRGSGSAGILPARVGGVSPPRFAAAPTNKACGSGFPRTRLRARARSRLRIVIVVHYREVFRRVAIIFRINLVVHSAVP
;
A
#
# COMPACT_ATOMS: atom_id res chain seq x y z
N MET A 1 57.17 22.13 -41.42
CA MET A 1 56.09 21.21 -41.00
C MET A 1 56.22 20.94 -39.51
N HIS A 2 55.13 20.51 -38.87
CA HIS A 2 54.91 20.25 -37.44
C HIS A 2 54.32 21.41 -36.64
N ARG A 3 53.14 21.12 -36.10
CA ARG A 3 52.12 22.00 -35.52
C ARG A 3 51.25 21.06 -34.66
N TRP A 4 50.65 21.56 -33.58
CA TRP A 4 49.67 20.84 -32.72
C TRP A 4 50.28 19.75 -31.79
N ILE A 5 49.78 19.46 -30.59
CA ILE A 5 48.67 20.00 -29.76
C ILE A 5 49.14 20.02 -28.29
N LEU A 6 48.83 21.07 -27.52
CA LEU A 6 48.82 20.98 -26.06
C LEU A 6 47.43 20.48 -25.64
N ALA A 7 47.36 19.25 -25.12
CA ALA A 7 46.12 18.69 -24.60
C ALA A 7 45.82 19.31 -23.22
N ALA A 8 44.88 20.24 -23.16
CA ALA A 8 44.31 20.69 -21.91
C ALA A 8 43.48 19.53 -21.31
N VAL A 9 44.03 18.85 -20.31
CA VAL A 9 43.28 17.88 -19.51
C VAL A 9 42.28 18.67 -18.67
N LEU A 10 41.05 18.75 -19.18
CA LEU A 10 39.89 19.15 -18.38
C LEU A 10 39.69 18.08 -17.30
N LEU A 11 40.21 18.37 -16.11
CA LEU A 11 39.83 17.68 -14.89
C LEU A 11 38.34 17.95 -14.64
N ALA A 12 37.49 17.09 -15.18
CA ALA A 12 36.10 17.01 -14.74
C ALA A 12 36.12 16.66 -13.25
N PRO A 13 35.58 17.51 -12.36
CA PRO A 13 35.49 17.14 -10.95
C PRO A 13 34.58 15.91 -10.85
N CYS A 14 35.03 14.88 -10.13
CA CYS A 14 34.22 13.69 -9.89
C CYS A 14 32.89 14.10 -9.26
N ALA A 15 31.79 13.88 -9.97
CA ALA A 15 30.45 13.99 -9.44
C ALA A 15 30.21 12.82 -8.48
N GLY A 16 30.57 13.02 -7.20
CA GLY A 16 30.47 12.01 -6.15
C GLY A 16 30.18 12.58 -4.75
N GLU A 17 29.82 13.85 -4.66
CA GLU A 17 29.43 14.51 -3.40
C GLU A 17 28.07 15.20 -3.54
N ALA A 18 27.02 14.40 -3.79
CA ALA A 18 25.65 14.85 -3.58
C ALA A 18 25.37 14.90 -2.06
N GLY A 19 24.69 15.95 -1.59
CA GLY A 19 24.43 16.16 -0.15
C GLY A 19 25.05 17.44 0.40
N LEU A 20 25.50 17.43 1.66
CA LEU A 20 25.92 18.65 2.38
C LEU A 20 27.07 19.42 1.70
N SER A 21 27.94 18.75 0.93
CA SER A 21 28.99 19.41 0.14
C SER A 21 28.45 20.34 -0.95
N GLU A 22 27.25 20.09 -1.49
CA GLU A 22 26.65 20.96 -2.51
C GLU A 22 26.33 22.34 -1.93
N LEU A 23 26.02 22.42 -0.62
CA LEU A 23 25.79 23.69 0.09
C LEU A 23 27.04 24.59 0.15
N LEU A 24 28.24 24.03 -0.08
CA LEU A 24 29.49 24.78 -0.18
C LEU A 24 29.67 25.45 -1.56
N ARG A 25 28.82 25.12 -2.54
CA ARG A 25 28.84 25.70 -3.89
C ARG A 25 27.72 26.75 -3.99
N TRP A 26 28.11 28.01 -4.14
CA TRP A 26 27.14 29.08 -4.37
C TRP A 26 26.46 28.92 -5.73
N GLU A 27 25.13 29.02 -5.75
CA GLU A 27 24.33 29.12 -6.98
C GLU A 27 23.65 30.49 -7.11
N GLU A 28 23.67 31.05 -8.33
CA GLU A 28 22.86 32.23 -8.65
C GLU A 28 21.36 31.90 -8.51
N GLY A 29 20.61 32.78 -7.84
CA GLY A 29 19.15 32.69 -7.73
C GLY A 29 18.61 33.63 -6.65
N ARG A 30 17.27 33.73 -6.58
CA ARG A 30 16.56 34.44 -5.51
C ARG A 30 15.55 33.48 -4.89
N SER A 31 15.61 33.31 -3.56
CA SER A 31 14.57 32.59 -2.81
C SER A 31 13.24 33.34 -2.89
N MET A 32 12.18 32.59 -3.16
CA MET A 32 10.80 33.06 -3.31
C MET A 32 9.86 32.07 -2.61
N ARG A 33 8.72 32.57 -2.13
CA ARG A 33 7.65 31.74 -1.56
C ARG A 33 6.31 32.22 -2.10
N ALA A 34 5.44 31.28 -2.47
CA ALA A 34 4.00 31.51 -2.51
C ALA A 34 3.41 30.73 -1.33
N GLY A 35 2.82 31.43 -0.36
CA GLY A 35 2.19 30.82 0.81
C GLY A 35 0.71 31.17 0.87
N SER A 36 -0.04 30.45 1.69
CA SER A 36 -1.43 30.82 2.01
C SER A 36 -1.54 32.05 2.92
N ASN A 37 -0.40 32.54 3.43
CA ASN A 37 -0.31 33.65 4.39
C ASN A 37 -0.93 34.95 3.87
N VAL A 38 -1.64 35.67 4.73
CA VAL A 38 -2.28 36.95 4.40
C VAL A 38 -1.40 38.08 4.92
N TRP A 39 -1.04 39.03 4.05
CA TRP A 39 -0.15 40.13 4.41
C TRP A 39 -0.81 41.48 4.15
N TYR A 40 -1.00 42.25 5.22
CA TYR A 40 -1.44 43.64 5.17
C TYR A 40 -0.20 44.55 5.15
N PRO A 41 0.19 45.12 4.00
CA PRO A 41 1.49 45.78 3.80
C PRO A 41 1.72 46.98 4.72
N ASP A 42 0.65 47.70 5.05
CA ASP A 42 0.69 48.95 5.81
C ASP A 42 0.65 48.73 7.34
N ASP A 43 0.44 47.49 7.80
CA ASP A 43 0.40 47.12 9.23
C ASP A 43 0.89 45.69 9.47
N LEU A 44 2.20 45.58 9.76
CA LEU A 44 2.87 44.32 10.11
C LEU A 44 2.30 43.65 11.38
N HIS A 45 1.66 44.41 12.27
CA HIS A 45 1.11 43.91 13.53
C HIS A 45 -0.40 43.69 13.47
N ASN A 46 -1.00 43.82 12.29
CA ASN A 46 -2.43 43.58 12.12
C ASN A 46 -2.79 42.14 12.52
N ILE A 47 -3.76 41.98 13.41
CA ILE A 47 -4.22 40.64 13.84
C ILE A 47 -4.75 39.79 12.67
N ARG A 48 -5.20 40.42 11.58
CA ARG A 48 -5.63 39.72 10.35
C ARG A 48 -4.48 39.12 9.55
N ASN A 49 -3.22 39.49 9.82
CA ASN A 49 -2.06 38.77 9.28
C ASN A 49 -2.01 37.31 9.78
N ASN A 50 -2.75 36.94 10.83
CA ASN A 50 -2.88 35.56 11.31
C ASN A 50 -4.06 34.79 10.66
N TRP A 51 -4.70 35.36 9.63
CA TRP A 51 -5.71 34.68 8.81
C TRP A 51 -5.04 34.02 7.59
N ASP A 52 -3.99 33.23 7.84
CA ASP A 52 -3.03 32.71 6.84
C ASP A 52 -3.55 31.63 5.88
N ARG A 53 -4.85 31.61 5.59
CA ARG A 53 -5.51 30.68 4.66
C ARG A 53 -6.96 31.05 4.42
N GLU A 54 -7.50 30.52 3.33
CA GLU A 54 -8.94 30.33 3.20
C GLU A 54 -9.45 29.33 4.26
N ASP A 55 -10.61 29.62 4.85
CA ASP A 55 -11.16 28.85 5.95
C ASP A 55 -11.83 27.56 5.47
N ARG A 56 -12.44 27.61 4.28
CA ARG A 56 -13.17 26.52 3.62
C ARG A 56 -13.00 26.59 2.09
N ILE A 57 -12.56 25.51 1.46
CA ILE A 57 -12.66 25.32 0.01
C ILE A 57 -13.82 24.36 -0.25
N GLU A 58 -14.92 24.87 -0.78
CA GLU A 58 -16.18 24.11 -0.93
C GLU A 58 -16.08 22.95 -1.94
N PRO A 59 -16.99 21.97 -1.88
CA PRO A 59 -17.10 20.87 -2.85
C PRO A 59 -17.08 21.34 -4.31
N GLY A 60 -16.29 20.67 -5.16
CA GLY A 60 -16.15 20.96 -6.58
C GLY A 60 -15.26 22.16 -6.93
N VAL A 61 -14.81 22.97 -5.95
CA VAL A 61 -13.95 24.13 -6.19
C VAL A 61 -12.53 23.67 -6.57
N THR A 62 -11.97 24.31 -7.60
CA THR A 62 -10.53 24.27 -7.89
C THR A 62 -9.88 25.49 -7.23
N TYR A 63 -8.95 25.25 -6.32
CA TYR A 63 -8.23 26.28 -5.59
C TYR A 63 -6.78 26.35 -6.07
N THR A 64 -6.37 27.51 -6.58
CA THR A 64 -4.99 27.76 -7.02
C THR A 64 -4.10 28.06 -5.82
N LEU A 65 -3.20 27.13 -5.49
CA LEU A 65 -2.21 27.28 -4.43
C LEU A 65 -1.11 28.28 -4.79
N ALA A 66 -0.70 28.30 -6.06
CA ALA A 66 0.35 29.19 -6.55
C ALA A 66 0.29 29.37 -8.07
N GLU A 67 0.57 30.59 -8.53
CA GLU A 67 0.99 30.89 -9.90
C GLU A 67 2.37 31.55 -9.88
N LEU A 68 3.39 30.86 -10.38
CA LEU A 68 4.79 31.26 -10.29
C LEU A 68 5.30 31.71 -11.66
N GLN A 69 5.91 32.91 -11.74
CA GLN A 69 6.44 33.48 -12.97
C GLN A 69 7.97 33.32 -12.98
N GLY A 70 8.44 32.36 -13.78
CA GLY A 70 9.81 31.85 -13.77
C GLY A 70 10.80 32.65 -14.63
N PRO A 71 11.88 32.01 -15.12
CA PRO A 71 12.26 30.62 -14.83
C PRO A 71 12.58 30.38 -13.35
N GLY A 72 12.42 29.15 -12.88
CA GLY A 72 12.67 28.80 -11.48
C GLY A 72 12.61 27.30 -11.19
N ILE A 73 12.89 26.95 -9.93
CA ILE A 73 12.85 25.58 -9.43
C ILE A 73 12.10 25.59 -8.10
N ILE A 74 10.97 24.88 -8.01
CA ILE A 74 10.34 24.57 -6.72
C ILE A 74 11.28 23.65 -5.97
N THR A 75 11.68 24.06 -4.77
CA THR A 75 12.67 23.37 -3.94
C THR A 75 12.04 22.65 -2.76
N HIS A 76 10.84 23.07 -2.35
CA HIS A 76 10.07 22.50 -1.26
C HIS A 76 8.58 22.89 -1.40
N MET A 77 7.66 21.98 -1.05
CA MET A 77 6.24 22.26 -0.84
C MET A 77 5.82 21.70 0.52
N TRP A 78 5.09 22.49 1.30
CA TRP A 78 4.47 22.08 2.54
C TRP A 78 2.96 22.34 2.52
N PHE A 79 2.17 21.41 3.07
CA PHE A 79 0.73 21.51 3.28
C PHE A 79 0.33 21.00 4.66
N THR A 80 -0.72 21.59 5.24
CA THR A 80 -1.54 20.94 6.27
C THR A 80 -2.98 21.42 6.17
N PHE A 81 -3.92 20.60 6.62
CA PHE A 81 -5.36 20.83 6.50
C PHE A 81 -6.08 20.08 7.62
N LEU A 82 -7.25 20.56 8.01
CA LEU A 82 -7.97 19.97 9.14
C LEU A 82 -8.74 18.72 8.70
N HIS A 83 -8.46 17.60 9.38
CA HIS A 83 -9.25 16.37 9.24
C HIS A 83 -10.47 16.38 10.18
N GLU A 84 -11.35 15.39 10.06
CA GLU A 84 -12.48 15.18 10.98
C GLU A 84 -12.37 13.85 11.74
N PRO A 85 -12.86 13.77 12.99
CA PRO A 85 -13.55 14.82 13.73
C PRO A 85 -12.57 15.72 14.51
N HIS A 86 -12.82 17.03 14.51
CA HIS A 86 -12.14 17.98 15.41
C HIS A 86 -13.17 18.68 16.30
N VAL A 87 -12.93 18.71 17.62
CA VAL A 87 -13.91 19.14 18.65
C VAL A 87 -14.39 20.60 18.53
N TRP A 88 -13.68 21.42 17.76
CA TRP A 88 -13.96 22.83 17.52
C TRP A 88 -14.33 23.14 16.06
N ALA A 89 -14.37 22.13 15.19
CA ALA A 89 -14.77 22.27 13.79
C ALA A 89 -16.29 22.14 13.63
N ALA A 90 -16.85 22.73 12.57
CA ALA A 90 -18.26 22.61 12.25
C ALA A 90 -18.64 21.16 11.88
N THR A 91 -19.89 20.78 12.14
CA THR A 91 -20.39 19.40 12.08
C THR A 91 -20.74 18.89 10.68
N ASP A 92 -20.42 19.65 9.63
CA ASP A 92 -20.86 19.43 8.23
C ASP A 92 -19.84 18.68 7.37
N GLY A 93 -18.59 18.48 7.84
CA GLY A 93 -17.59 17.75 7.08
C GLY A 93 -16.19 18.39 7.06
N ALA A 94 -15.17 17.55 7.00
CA ALA A 94 -13.90 17.82 6.34
C ALA A 94 -13.65 16.80 5.22
N ALA A 95 -13.16 17.27 4.07
CA ALA A 95 -12.70 16.43 2.97
C ALA A 95 -11.54 15.50 3.42
N ASN A 96 -11.47 14.30 2.86
CA ASN A 96 -10.32 13.43 3.01
C ASN A 96 -9.24 13.79 1.97
N HIS A 97 -7.96 13.60 2.28
CA HIS A 97 -6.82 13.87 1.40
C HIS A 97 -6.74 12.97 0.16
N GLN A 98 -7.44 11.83 0.15
CA GLN A 98 -7.69 11.04 -1.06
C GLN A 98 -8.76 11.68 -1.98
N GLU A 99 -9.59 12.59 -1.46
CA GLU A 99 -10.61 13.35 -2.21
C GLU A 99 -10.10 14.73 -2.68
N MET A 100 -8.90 15.13 -2.24
CA MET A 100 -8.18 16.32 -2.68
C MET A 100 -7.27 15.95 -3.85
N LEU A 101 -7.54 16.47 -5.06
CA LEU A 101 -6.73 16.18 -6.25
C LEU A 101 -5.69 17.29 -6.48
N LEU A 102 -4.41 16.99 -6.28
CA LEU A 102 -3.29 17.88 -6.62
C LEU A 102 -3.06 17.88 -8.13
N ARG A 103 -2.90 19.07 -8.71
CA ARG A 103 -2.51 19.28 -10.11
C ARG A 103 -1.37 20.29 -10.21
N ILE A 104 -0.36 19.98 -11.03
CA ILE A 104 0.71 20.94 -11.36
C ILE A 104 0.93 21.02 -12.86
N TYR A 105 0.95 22.24 -13.38
CA TYR A 105 1.10 22.59 -14.79
C TYR A 105 2.39 23.37 -14.99
N TRP A 106 3.18 23.00 -15.99
CA TRP A 106 4.42 23.68 -16.34
C TRP A 106 4.24 24.57 -17.58
N ASP A 107 4.85 25.74 -17.58
CA ASP A 107 5.08 26.63 -18.72
C ASP A 107 3.86 26.98 -19.57
N GLY A 108 2.67 27.02 -18.95
CA GLY A 108 1.39 27.32 -19.61
C GLY A 108 0.79 26.16 -20.40
N ARG A 109 1.25 24.92 -20.17
CA ARG A 109 0.64 23.71 -20.75
C ARG A 109 -0.83 23.57 -20.34
N PRO A 110 -1.74 23.13 -21.24
CA PRO A 110 -3.17 22.99 -20.94
C PRO A 110 -3.49 21.76 -20.06
N HIS A 111 -2.57 20.80 -19.98
CA HIS A 111 -2.72 19.58 -19.18
C HIS A 111 -1.68 19.58 -18.05
N PRO A 112 -2.04 19.05 -16.85
CA PRO A 112 -1.10 18.96 -15.75
C PRO A 112 -0.13 17.79 -16.00
N ASP A 113 1.13 17.98 -15.62
CA ASP A 113 2.17 16.95 -15.67
C ASP A 113 2.28 16.19 -14.33
N VAL A 114 1.80 16.79 -13.24
CA VAL A 114 1.54 16.14 -11.96
C VAL A 114 0.02 16.08 -11.76
N GLU A 115 -0.56 14.89 -11.62
CA GLU A 115 -1.96 14.72 -11.20
C GLU A 115 -2.11 13.47 -10.32
N ALA A 116 -2.37 13.69 -9.03
CA ALA A 116 -2.56 12.62 -8.05
C ALA A 116 -3.40 13.12 -6.86
N PRO A 117 -4.08 12.23 -6.12
CA PRO A 117 -4.65 12.58 -4.83
C PRO A 117 -3.54 13.04 -3.87
N VAL A 118 -3.83 14.02 -3.00
CA VAL A 118 -2.86 14.53 -2.02
C VAL A 118 -2.38 13.40 -1.11
N GLY A 119 -3.26 12.50 -0.66
CA GLY A 119 -2.84 11.32 0.10
C GLY A 119 -1.84 10.46 -0.66
N ASP A 120 -2.24 9.90 -1.80
CA ASP A 120 -1.41 8.96 -2.55
C ASP A 120 -0.10 9.58 -3.09
N PHE A 121 -0.05 10.89 -3.38
CA PHE A 121 1.20 11.59 -3.75
C PHE A 121 2.21 11.62 -2.58
N PHE A 122 1.73 11.73 -1.34
CA PHE A 122 2.54 11.80 -0.13
C PHE A 122 2.68 10.44 0.58
N ALA A 123 2.58 9.32 -0.16
CA ALA A 123 2.58 7.94 0.36
C ALA A 123 1.56 7.69 1.49
N ASN A 124 0.46 8.45 1.47
CA ASN A 124 -0.64 8.45 2.46
C ASN A 124 -1.93 7.85 1.82
N CYS A 125 -1.83 6.61 1.34
CA CYS A 125 -2.88 5.92 0.58
C CYS A 125 -4.13 5.54 1.40
N PHE A 126 -5.16 5.09 0.70
CA PHE A 126 -6.47 4.67 1.25
C PHE A 126 -7.22 5.77 2.03
N GLY A 127 -6.83 7.04 1.86
CA GLY A 127 -7.33 8.14 2.69
C GLY A 127 -6.97 7.97 4.17
N ARG A 128 -5.92 7.22 4.50
CA ARG A 128 -5.39 7.10 5.86
C ARG A 128 -4.30 8.12 6.11
N ARG A 129 -4.30 8.64 7.34
CA ARG A 129 -3.24 9.50 7.90
C ARG A 129 -2.17 8.59 8.49
N MET A 130 -0.95 8.68 7.98
CA MET A 130 0.15 7.77 8.28
C MET A 130 1.44 8.59 8.30
N GLU A 131 2.31 8.32 9.28
CA GLU A 131 3.65 8.91 9.29
C GLU A 131 4.45 8.39 8.09
N VAL A 132 5.16 9.29 7.41
CA VAL A 132 6.07 8.96 6.33
C VAL A 132 7.37 9.70 6.58
N ILE A 133 8.49 8.98 6.70
CA ILE A 133 9.83 9.57 6.84
C ILE A 133 10.68 9.03 5.69
N SER A 134 10.80 9.83 4.62
CA SER A 134 11.65 9.51 3.46
C SER A 134 12.37 10.76 2.93
N GLN A 135 13.32 10.59 2.02
CA GLN A 135 14.17 11.67 1.52
C GLN A 135 13.38 12.74 0.71
N PRO A 136 12.53 12.40 -0.28
CA PRO A 136 11.79 13.41 -1.03
C PRO A 136 10.42 13.77 -0.42
N VAL A 137 9.88 12.96 0.49
CA VAL A 137 8.52 13.11 1.04
C VAL A 137 8.55 12.80 2.55
N ILE A 138 8.06 13.74 3.37
CA ILE A 138 7.82 13.50 4.80
C ILE A 138 6.40 13.91 5.14
N VAL A 139 5.67 13.05 5.85
CA VAL A 139 4.41 13.41 6.51
C VAL A 139 4.62 13.19 8.01
N GLU A 140 4.94 14.26 8.73
CA GLU A 140 5.23 14.23 10.17
C GLU A 140 3.94 14.34 10.99
N ASP A 141 3.84 13.53 12.05
CA ASP A 141 2.61 13.27 12.86
C ASP A 141 1.35 12.97 12.01
N ALA A 142 1.54 12.50 10.78
CA ALA A 142 0.51 12.41 9.74
C ALA A 142 -0.25 13.73 9.41
N ASP A 143 0.26 14.86 9.89
CA ASP A 143 -0.34 16.20 9.86
C ASP A 143 0.43 17.20 8.99
N SER A 144 1.76 17.09 8.92
CA SER A 144 2.60 18.03 8.16
C SER A 144 3.16 17.39 6.87
N TYR A 145 2.51 17.65 5.74
CA TYR A 145 2.84 17.09 4.42
C TYR A 145 3.94 17.91 3.74
N ASN A 146 5.17 17.40 3.68
CA ASN A 146 6.36 18.05 3.11
C ASN A 146 6.91 17.27 1.89
N CYS A 147 7.31 18.00 0.85
CA CYS A 147 7.86 17.44 -0.40
C CYS A 147 9.08 18.25 -0.86
N TRP A 148 10.20 17.57 -1.15
CA TRP A 148 11.47 18.18 -1.59
C TRP A 148 11.91 17.80 -3.00
N TRP A 149 11.07 17.07 -3.75
CA TRP A 149 11.26 16.86 -5.19
C TRP A 149 11.51 18.21 -5.89
N LYS A 150 12.61 18.33 -6.64
CA LYS A 150 12.96 19.58 -7.33
C LYS A 150 12.11 19.70 -8.58
N MET A 151 11.27 20.72 -8.69
CA MET A 151 10.34 20.87 -9.82
C MET A 151 10.69 22.14 -10.62
N PRO A 152 11.53 22.03 -11.66
CA PRO A 152 11.92 23.17 -12.49
C PRO A 152 10.87 23.55 -13.53
N PHE A 153 10.83 24.83 -13.88
CA PHE A 153 9.93 25.40 -14.89
C PHE A 153 10.61 26.57 -15.63
N LYS A 154 10.49 26.61 -16.97
CA LYS A 154 11.25 27.53 -17.83
C LYS A 154 10.56 28.88 -18.04
N LYS A 155 9.24 28.95 -17.81
CA LYS A 155 8.38 30.13 -17.97
C LYS A 155 7.46 30.33 -16.77
N SER A 156 6.73 29.30 -16.34
CA SER A 156 5.75 29.40 -15.25
C SER A 156 5.41 28.06 -14.61
N ALA A 157 4.88 28.09 -13.41
CA ALA A 157 4.23 26.94 -12.77
C ALA A 157 2.86 27.36 -12.23
N ARG A 158 1.85 26.50 -12.37
CA ARG A 158 0.56 26.64 -11.69
C ARG A 158 0.28 25.40 -10.87
N ILE A 159 -0.04 25.58 -9.59
CA ILE A 159 -0.35 24.51 -8.65
C ILE A 159 -1.79 24.68 -8.19
N GLU A 160 -2.59 23.63 -8.29
CA GLU A 160 -4.01 23.60 -7.94
C GLU A 160 -4.32 22.42 -7.01
N ILE A 161 -5.28 22.59 -6.10
CA ILE A 161 -6.02 21.48 -5.48
C ILE A 161 -7.48 21.58 -5.91
N VAL A 162 -8.01 20.49 -6.47
CA VAL A 162 -9.45 20.34 -6.74
C VAL A 162 -10.08 19.61 -5.58
N ASN A 163 -11.10 20.20 -4.94
CA ASN A 163 -11.92 19.50 -3.97
C ASN A 163 -12.90 18.58 -4.70
N GLN A 164 -12.59 17.28 -4.79
CA GLN A 164 -13.52 16.28 -5.34
C GLN A 164 -14.41 15.65 -4.25
N SER A 165 -14.30 16.06 -2.99
CA SER A 165 -15.15 15.61 -1.89
C SER A 165 -16.55 16.22 -1.96
N LYS A 166 -17.49 15.60 -1.24
CA LYS A 166 -18.81 16.18 -0.90
C LYS A 166 -18.74 17.08 0.35
N LYS A 167 -17.58 17.17 1.00
CA LYS A 167 -17.29 17.98 2.18
C LYS A 167 -16.32 19.12 1.83
N PRO A 168 -16.28 20.23 2.57
CA PRO A 168 -15.27 21.27 2.34
C PRO A 168 -13.88 20.76 2.69
N ILE A 169 -12.84 21.15 1.94
CA ILE A 169 -11.48 21.12 2.48
C ILE A 169 -11.42 22.23 3.52
N ARG A 170 -11.22 21.83 4.77
CA ARG A 170 -11.13 22.78 5.87
C ARG A 170 -9.71 23.25 6.03
N LYS A 171 -9.57 24.56 6.24
CA LYS A 171 -8.40 25.09 6.94
C LYS A 171 -7.08 24.68 6.24
N LEU A 172 -6.99 24.83 4.92
CA LEU A 172 -5.80 24.45 4.12
C LEU A 172 -4.70 25.52 4.20
N TYR A 173 -3.58 25.21 4.87
CA TYR A 173 -2.35 26.00 4.79
C TYR A 173 -1.42 25.44 3.70
N SER A 174 -0.60 26.33 3.10
CA SER A 174 0.46 25.91 2.17
C SER A 174 1.66 26.84 2.16
N ASN A 175 2.84 26.28 1.86
CA ASN A 175 4.07 27.01 1.54
C ASN A 175 4.72 26.36 0.31
N ILE A 176 4.83 27.09 -0.79
CA ILE A 176 5.53 26.68 -2.01
C ILE A 176 6.83 27.48 -2.10
N ASP A 177 7.93 26.86 -1.69
CA ASP A 177 9.28 27.44 -1.72
C ASP A 177 9.97 27.15 -3.05
N TRP A 178 10.52 28.19 -3.67
CA TRP A 178 11.20 28.06 -4.95
C TRP A 178 12.34 29.06 -5.10
N ILE A 179 13.31 28.70 -5.94
CA ILE A 179 14.41 29.58 -6.33
C ILE A 179 14.10 30.12 -7.73
N LYS A 180 13.88 31.43 -7.83
CA LYS A 180 13.81 32.13 -9.11
C LYS A 180 15.22 32.21 -9.69
N LYS A 181 15.37 31.77 -10.94
CA LYS A 181 16.64 31.74 -11.68
C LYS A 181 16.59 32.78 -12.80
N LYS A 182 17.77 33.21 -13.28
CA LYS A 182 17.88 34.07 -14.48
C LYS A 182 17.60 33.28 -15.76
N SER A 183 18.01 32.02 -15.79
CA SER A 183 17.77 31.04 -16.84
C SER A 183 17.90 29.63 -16.28
N LEU A 184 17.48 28.62 -17.03
CA LEU A 184 17.74 27.21 -16.75
C LEU A 184 18.47 26.57 -17.95
N PRO A 185 19.26 25.50 -17.76
CA PRO A 185 19.79 24.70 -18.86
C PRO A 185 18.70 24.28 -19.85
N LYS A 186 19.01 24.26 -21.15
CA LYS A 186 18.00 23.98 -22.21
C LYS A 186 17.36 22.60 -22.04
N ASP A 187 18.18 21.64 -21.64
CA ASP A 187 17.93 20.23 -21.36
C ASP A 187 17.36 19.95 -19.95
N THR A 188 16.97 20.99 -19.19
CA THR A 188 16.26 20.81 -17.91
C THR A 188 14.95 20.04 -18.14
N LEU A 189 14.84 18.88 -17.47
CA LEU A 189 13.67 18.00 -17.44
C LEU A 189 12.63 18.54 -16.45
N TYR A 190 11.35 18.24 -16.68
CA TYR A 190 10.24 18.59 -15.79
C TYR A 190 9.93 17.42 -14.85
N PHE A 191 9.48 17.72 -13.63
CA PHE A 191 8.95 16.72 -12.71
C PHE A 191 7.52 16.33 -13.11
N CYS A 192 7.23 15.04 -13.07
CA CYS A 192 5.95 14.45 -13.46
C CYS A 192 5.51 13.42 -12.41
N ALA A 193 4.20 13.35 -12.16
CA ALA A 193 3.63 12.26 -11.38
C ALA A 193 2.19 11.96 -11.82
N ARG A 194 1.76 10.70 -11.74
CA ARG A 194 0.41 10.30 -12.15
C ARG A 194 -0.14 9.18 -11.28
N TYR A 195 -1.34 9.40 -10.77
CA TYR A 195 -2.13 8.36 -10.12
C TYR A 195 -2.80 7.42 -11.12
N ARG A 196 -2.86 6.12 -10.78
CA ARG A 196 -3.60 5.09 -11.50
C ARG A 196 -4.18 4.05 -10.53
N GLN A 197 -5.26 3.38 -10.90
CA GLN A 197 -5.86 2.30 -10.10
C GLN A 197 -6.52 1.21 -10.98
N GLU A 198 -6.69 0.03 -10.40
CA GLU A 198 -7.54 -1.06 -10.89
C GLU A 198 -8.20 -1.77 -9.70
N TYR A 199 -9.52 -1.69 -9.58
CA TYR A 199 -10.29 -2.23 -8.44
C TYR A 199 -11.35 -3.27 -8.90
N PRO A 200 -10.95 -4.49 -9.28
CA PRO A 200 -9.63 -5.10 -9.09
C PRO A 200 -8.70 -4.99 -10.31
N ALA A 201 -7.45 -5.40 -10.14
CA ALA A 201 -6.51 -5.69 -11.22
C ALA A 201 -7.06 -6.75 -12.19
N VAL A 202 -6.83 -6.56 -13.49
CA VAL A 202 -7.39 -7.40 -14.55
C VAL A 202 -6.48 -8.58 -14.91
N ASN A 203 -6.98 -9.79 -14.68
CA ASN A 203 -6.36 -11.06 -15.08
C ASN A 203 -5.99 -11.13 -16.58
N GLY A 204 -4.95 -11.91 -16.90
CA GLY A 204 -4.39 -12.09 -18.23
C GLY A 204 -3.42 -10.99 -18.69
N ARG A 205 -3.09 -10.01 -17.84
CA ARG A 205 -2.08 -8.98 -18.08
C ARG A 205 -1.51 -8.42 -16.78
N ASP A 206 -0.33 -7.82 -16.87
CA ASP A 206 0.25 -7.06 -15.78
C ASP A 206 -0.57 -5.79 -15.44
N TYR A 207 -0.46 -5.33 -14.20
CA TYR A 207 -0.92 -4.01 -13.77
C TYR A 207 0.04 -2.93 -14.27
N LEU A 208 -0.47 -1.91 -14.96
CA LEU A 208 0.33 -0.78 -15.45
C LEU A 208 0.55 0.26 -14.35
N VAL A 209 1.80 0.70 -14.17
CA VAL A 209 2.18 1.79 -13.24
C VAL A 209 2.49 3.09 -13.99
N LEU A 210 3.27 3.00 -15.07
CA LEU A 210 3.66 4.12 -15.92
C LEU A 210 3.75 3.67 -17.38
N GLU A 211 3.26 4.49 -18.31
CA GLU A 211 3.65 4.44 -19.73
C GLU A 211 3.84 5.87 -20.23
N THR A 212 5.02 6.22 -20.73
CA THR A 212 5.29 7.56 -21.28
C THR A 212 6.34 7.53 -22.38
N GLU A 213 6.39 8.62 -23.14
CA GLU A 213 7.33 8.89 -24.23
C GLU A 213 8.14 10.16 -23.93
N GLY A 214 9.38 10.19 -24.39
CA GLY A 214 10.36 11.25 -24.15
C GLY A 214 11.69 10.71 -23.63
N LYS A 215 12.60 11.63 -23.28
CA LYS A 215 13.86 11.34 -22.59
C LYS A 215 13.69 11.70 -21.11
N GLY A 216 14.14 10.83 -20.19
CA GLY A 216 13.89 11.05 -18.78
C GLY A 216 14.48 10.00 -17.83
N TYR A 217 14.01 10.07 -16.58
CA TYR A 217 14.36 9.20 -15.47
C TYR A 217 13.11 8.82 -14.70
N TYR A 218 12.86 7.53 -14.49
CA TYR A 218 11.88 7.07 -13.50
C TYR A 218 12.52 7.11 -12.11
N VAL A 219 11.87 7.81 -11.17
CA VAL A 219 12.44 8.13 -9.85
C VAL A 219 11.61 7.63 -8.67
N GLY A 220 10.52 6.89 -8.91
CA GLY A 220 9.85 6.17 -7.83
C GLY A 220 8.39 5.76 -8.05
N THR A 221 7.88 5.08 -7.04
CA THR A 221 6.52 4.54 -6.97
C THR A 221 5.98 4.66 -5.55
N VAL A 222 4.73 5.10 -5.42
CA VAL A 222 3.88 4.74 -4.28
C VAL A 222 2.92 3.66 -4.75
N MET A 223 2.70 2.62 -3.96
CA MET A 223 1.75 1.54 -4.26
C MET A 223 0.85 1.26 -3.05
N ALA A 224 -0.44 1.13 -3.33
CA ALA A 224 -1.48 0.71 -2.41
C ALA A 224 -2.12 -0.57 -2.92
N VAL A 225 -2.17 -1.61 -2.08
CA VAL A 225 -2.85 -2.87 -2.43
C VAL A 225 -3.85 -3.25 -1.33
N ARG A 226 -5.11 -3.53 -1.71
CA ARG A 226 -6.06 -4.26 -0.86
C ARG A 226 -6.28 -5.67 -1.42
N THR A 227 -5.97 -6.67 -0.60
CA THR A 227 -6.15 -8.08 -0.94
C THR A 227 -7.64 -8.49 -0.95
N ARG A 228 -8.04 -9.25 -1.98
CA ARG A 228 -9.36 -9.88 -2.13
C ARG A 228 -9.34 -11.40 -1.95
N SER A 229 -8.15 -12.01 -1.96
CA SER A 229 -7.91 -13.38 -1.51
C SER A 229 -7.04 -13.38 -0.25
N PRO A 230 -7.16 -14.38 0.65
CA PRO A 230 -6.23 -14.53 1.76
C PRO A 230 -4.82 -14.89 1.26
N ALA A 231 -3.86 -15.04 2.18
CA ALA A 231 -2.43 -15.29 1.87
C ALA A 231 -1.72 -14.11 1.16
N TRP A 232 -0.47 -14.33 0.70
CA TRP A 232 0.45 -13.27 0.24
C TRP A 232 0.17 -12.86 -1.20
N PHE A 233 0.19 -11.56 -1.48
CA PHE A 233 -0.23 -11.00 -2.77
C PHE A 233 0.90 -10.67 -3.73
N GLY A 234 2.13 -10.53 -3.22
CA GLY A 234 3.21 -9.81 -3.91
C GLY A 234 4.31 -10.70 -4.46
N GLU A 235 4.00 -11.91 -4.92
CA GLU A 235 5.00 -12.77 -5.58
C GLU A 235 5.24 -12.37 -7.05
N GLY A 236 4.49 -11.40 -7.57
CA GLY A 236 4.63 -10.91 -8.94
C GLY A 236 5.79 -9.93 -9.11
N ASP A 237 6.56 -10.14 -10.18
CA ASP A 237 7.70 -9.31 -10.58
C ASP A 237 7.26 -7.94 -11.12
N GLU A 238 8.05 -6.89 -10.86
CA GLU A 238 8.04 -5.73 -11.75
C GLU A 238 8.68 -6.08 -13.10
N LYS A 239 8.16 -5.49 -14.18
CA LYS A 239 8.71 -5.57 -15.53
C LYS A 239 8.81 -4.18 -16.10
N ILE A 240 10.01 -3.79 -16.52
CA ILE A 240 10.26 -2.46 -17.06
C ILE A 240 10.81 -2.58 -18.47
N TYR A 241 10.11 -1.93 -19.39
CA TYR A 241 10.40 -1.90 -20.82
C TYR A 241 10.93 -0.51 -21.16
N ILE A 242 12.18 -0.44 -21.60
CA ILE A 242 12.89 0.79 -21.93
C ILE A 242 12.97 0.98 -23.45
N ASP A 243 12.73 2.21 -23.92
CA ASP A 243 12.91 2.68 -25.29
C ASP A 243 12.23 1.85 -26.40
N GLY A 244 11.12 1.19 -26.04
CA GLY A 244 10.24 0.46 -26.95
C GLY A 244 10.61 -1.02 -27.16
N GLU A 245 11.39 -1.62 -26.25
CA GLU A 245 11.74 -3.04 -26.31
C GLU A 245 10.52 -3.98 -26.18
N GLU A 246 10.56 -5.13 -26.87
CA GLU A 246 9.50 -6.15 -26.83
C GLU A 246 9.53 -6.99 -25.54
N LEU A 247 10.72 -7.18 -24.97
CA LEU A 247 10.97 -7.92 -23.75
C LEU A 247 11.56 -6.98 -22.69
N PRO A 248 11.10 -7.01 -21.44
CA PRO A 248 11.59 -6.09 -20.42
C PRO A 248 13.04 -6.44 -20.06
N SER A 249 13.91 -5.42 -20.11
CA SER A 249 15.33 -5.49 -19.75
C SER A 249 15.57 -5.51 -18.24
N ILE A 250 14.66 -4.90 -17.46
CA ILE A 250 14.64 -5.01 -16.00
C ILE A 250 13.44 -5.85 -15.59
N ARG A 251 13.69 -6.86 -14.75
CA ARG A 251 12.69 -7.77 -14.18
C ARG A 251 13.03 -8.01 -12.71
N GLY A 252 12.00 -8.02 -11.89
CA GLY A 252 12.12 -8.31 -10.46
C GLY A 252 12.19 -9.78 -10.11
N THR A 253 11.87 -10.05 -8.84
CA THR A 253 11.67 -11.38 -8.26
C THR A 253 10.45 -11.46 -7.32
N GLY A 254 9.73 -10.34 -7.16
CA GLY A 254 8.59 -10.19 -6.26
C GLY A 254 8.33 -8.72 -5.93
N THR A 255 7.09 -8.39 -5.59
CA THR A 255 6.67 -7.04 -5.24
C THR A 255 7.28 -6.59 -3.91
N GLU A 256 7.50 -7.47 -2.93
CA GLU A 256 8.25 -7.05 -1.72
C GLU A 256 9.73 -6.76 -2.01
N ASP A 257 10.32 -7.50 -2.95
CA ASP A 257 11.72 -7.36 -3.33
C ASP A 257 11.95 -6.03 -4.07
N TYR A 258 11.00 -5.63 -4.93
CA TYR A 258 10.98 -4.28 -5.51
C TYR A 258 10.98 -3.20 -4.42
N PHE A 259 10.18 -3.34 -3.36
CA PHE A 259 10.15 -2.41 -2.23
C PHE A 259 11.27 -2.65 -1.20
N LEU A 260 12.37 -3.30 -1.62
CA LEU A 260 13.59 -3.55 -0.82
C LEU A 260 13.32 -4.24 0.53
N SER A 261 12.20 -4.96 0.60
CA SER A 261 11.82 -5.86 1.69
C SER A 261 12.15 -7.30 1.29
N ALA A 262 11.81 -8.27 2.15
CA ALA A 262 11.94 -9.69 1.83
C ALA A 262 11.00 -10.53 2.71
N TRP A 263 10.46 -11.61 2.15
CA TRP A 263 9.51 -12.51 2.82
C TRP A 263 8.22 -11.78 3.27
N GLY A 264 7.64 -10.99 2.36
CA GLY A 264 6.50 -10.13 2.55
C GLY A 264 6.82 -8.74 3.09
N LEU A 265 5.89 -7.80 2.88
CA LEU A 265 5.96 -6.42 3.37
C LEU A 265 5.60 -6.34 4.86
N LYS A 266 6.34 -5.51 5.61
CA LYS A 266 6.14 -5.21 7.04
C LYS A 266 6.37 -3.73 7.28
N GLU A 267 5.67 -3.15 8.24
CA GLU A 267 5.75 -1.71 8.53
C GLU A 267 7.20 -1.27 8.82
N ASN A 268 7.65 -0.26 8.07
CA ASN A 268 8.96 0.36 8.20
C ASN A 268 9.01 1.72 7.47
N LEU A 269 9.89 2.61 7.91
CA LEU A 269 10.14 3.92 7.30
C LEU A 269 11.64 4.07 7.05
N MET A 270 12.06 4.23 5.80
CA MET A 270 13.47 4.43 5.42
C MET A 270 13.60 5.56 4.38
N PRO A 271 14.77 6.21 4.24
CA PRO A 271 14.94 7.35 3.33
C PRO A 271 14.53 7.09 1.86
N TYR A 272 14.76 5.87 1.37
CA TYR A 272 14.57 5.51 -0.05
C TYR A 272 13.42 4.54 -0.31
N PHE A 273 12.87 3.92 0.73
CA PHE A 273 11.77 2.95 0.60
C PHE A 273 11.02 2.81 1.92
N GLY A 274 9.83 2.25 1.91
CA GLY A 274 9.12 1.98 3.15
C GLY A 274 7.75 1.40 2.95
N VAL A 275 7.17 0.97 4.06
CA VAL A 275 5.81 0.47 4.18
C VAL A 275 5.18 1.21 5.34
N PRO A 276 4.64 2.43 5.15
CA PRO A 276 4.08 3.22 6.25
C PRO A 276 2.84 2.59 6.90
N TYR A 277 2.23 1.55 6.30
CA TYR A 277 1.03 0.93 6.85
C TYR A 277 0.75 -0.49 6.32
N VAL A 278 0.44 -1.38 7.27
CA VAL A 278 -0.16 -2.70 7.04
C VAL A 278 -1.27 -2.91 8.07
N ASN A 279 -2.54 -2.92 7.63
CA ASN A 279 -3.67 -2.86 8.59
C ASN A 279 -3.84 -4.07 9.52
N ASN A 280 -3.19 -5.19 9.20
CA ASN A 280 -3.26 -6.43 9.96
C ASN A 280 -1.98 -7.25 9.75
N PRO A 281 -1.34 -7.81 10.78
CA PRO A 281 -0.16 -8.67 10.63
C PRO A 281 -0.48 -10.05 10.04
N MET A 282 -1.75 -10.46 10.02
CA MET A 282 -2.20 -11.72 9.42
C MET A 282 -2.59 -11.53 7.95
N ARG A 283 -2.35 -12.55 7.12
CA ARG A 283 -2.67 -12.55 5.68
C ARG A 283 -4.18 -12.81 5.43
N ILE A 284 -5.00 -11.80 5.71
CA ILE A 284 -6.47 -11.81 5.69
C ILE A 284 -7.08 -11.32 4.37
N ILE A 285 -8.41 -11.39 4.24
CA ILE A 285 -9.16 -10.78 3.13
C ILE A 285 -9.52 -9.35 3.51
N GLY A 286 -9.17 -8.40 2.65
CA GLY A 286 -9.26 -6.97 2.92
C GLY A 286 -7.98 -6.39 3.54
N GLN A 287 -6.89 -7.17 3.64
CA GLN A 287 -5.60 -6.67 4.11
C GLN A 287 -5.13 -5.55 3.21
N LYS A 288 -4.70 -4.43 3.79
CA LYS A 288 -4.26 -3.21 3.09
C LYS A 288 -2.77 -2.97 3.34
N TYR A 289 -2.03 -2.73 2.26
CA TYR A 289 -0.62 -2.37 2.26
C TYR A 289 -0.44 -1.01 1.58
N CYS A 290 0.31 -0.11 2.21
CA CYS A 290 0.84 1.08 1.55
C CYS A 290 2.36 0.98 1.54
N ALA A 291 3.00 1.15 0.38
CA ALA A 291 4.45 1.07 0.21
C ALA A 291 4.97 2.18 -0.72
N TYR A 292 6.24 2.54 -0.57
CA TYR A 292 6.93 3.47 -1.47
C TYR A 292 8.37 3.02 -1.76
N ARG A 293 8.89 3.38 -2.94
CA ARG A 293 10.31 3.33 -3.29
C ARG A 293 10.68 4.55 -4.12
N TRP A 294 11.81 5.14 -3.81
CA TRP A 294 12.39 6.30 -4.49
C TRP A 294 13.71 5.89 -5.14
N HIS A 295 13.75 5.96 -6.46
CA HIS A 295 14.95 5.75 -7.26
C HIS A 295 15.72 7.08 -7.42
N THR A 296 16.14 7.67 -6.29
CA THR A 296 16.91 8.93 -6.29
C THR A 296 18.40 8.69 -6.55
N GLU A 297 18.96 7.63 -5.98
CA GLU A 297 20.36 7.21 -6.19
C GLU A 297 20.51 6.20 -7.35
N ASP A 298 19.44 5.46 -7.67
CA ASP A 298 19.35 4.44 -8.74
C ASP A 298 18.28 4.74 -9.83
N PRO A 299 18.20 5.97 -10.39
CA PRO A 299 17.16 6.35 -11.36
C PRO A 299 17.20 5.50 -12.64
N ILE A 300 16.04 5.01 -13.06
CA ILE A 300 15.93 4.20 -14.28
C ILE A 300 15.83 5.12 -15.49
N VAL A 301 16.88 5.11 -16.32
CA VAL A 301 17.07 6.02 -17.46
C VAL A 301 16.32 5.53 -18.70
N PHE A 302 15.68 6.46 -19.43
CA PHE A 302 15.10 6.19 -20.75
C PHE A 302 15.33 7.36 -21.72
N SER A 303 15.48 7.08 -23.02
CA SER A 303 15.80 8.09 -24.05
C SER A 303 14.66 8.34 -25.05
N LYS A 304 13.69 7.43 -25.14
CA LYS A 304 12.55 7.47 -26.05
C LYS A 304 11.22 7.17 -25.36
N SER A 305 11.20 6.17 -24.46
CA SER A 305 9.97 5.76 -23.76
C SER A 305 10.27 4.84 -22.59
N ILE A 306 9.33 4.75 -21.66
CA ILE A 306 9.35 3.75 -20.59
C ILE A 306 7.94 3.22 -20.33
N LYS A 307 7.83 1.92 -20.08
CA LYS A 307 6.63 1.28 -19.55
C LYS A 307 6.99 0.43 -18.33
N VAL A 308 6.38 0.73 -17.19
CA VAL A 308 6.57 0.05 -15.90
C VAL A 308 5.30 -0.73 -15.58
N THR A 309 5.39 -2.05 -15.44
CA THR A 309 4.28 -2.93 -15.07
C THR A 309 4.64 -3.81 -13.88
N PHE A 310 3.63 -4.34 -13.18
CA PHE A 310 3.77 -5.34 -12.13
C PHE A 310 2.86 -6.53 -12.44
N GLU A 311 3.41 -7.73 -12.32
CA GLU A 311 2.59 -8.92 -12.15
C GLU A 311 1.80 -8.82 -10.83
N HIS A 312 0.52 -9.18 -10.86
CA HIS A 312 -0.30 -9.30 -9.64
C HIS A 312 -0.42 -10.77 -9.24
N PHE A 313 0.72 -11.46 -9.14
CA PHE A 313 0.78 -12.89 -8.81
C PHE A 313 0.99 -13.11 -7.31
N GLY A 314 0.33 -14.11 -6.74
CA GLY A 314 0.55 -14.48 -5.35
C GLY A 314 -0.13 -15.76 -4.87
N TRP A 315 0.11 -16.08 -3.60
CA TRP A 315 -0.51 -17.23 -2.93
C TRP A 315 -2.01 -17.07 -2.84
N ILE A 316 -2.76 -18.05 -3.31
CA ILE A 316 -4.19 -18.19 -2.99
C ILE A 316 -4.44 -19.53 -2.30
N SER A 317 -5.60 -19.66 -1.66
CA SER A 317 -5.99 -20.93 -1.03
C SER A 317 -6.20 -21.98 -2.12
N GLY A 318 -5.91 -23.25 -1.82
CA GLY A 318 -6.04 -24.32 -2.81
C GLY A 318 -7.44 -24.39 -3.42
N ASP A 319 -8.49 -24.15 -2.63
CA ASP A 319 -9.85 -24.13 -3.14
C ASP A 319 -10.13 -23.00 -4.16
N GLU A 320 -9.30 -21.94 -4.25
CA GLU A 320 -9.44 -20.85 -5.22
C GLU A 320 -8.80 -21.13 -6.60
N ASN A 321 -7.94 -22.16 -6.73
CA ASN A 321 -7.30 -22.52 -8.00
C ASN A 321 -7.73 -23.88 -8.55
N LYS A 322 -7.54 -24.06 -9.86
CA LYS A 322 -8.03 -25.25 -10.60
C LYS A 322 -7.25 -26.51 -10.22
N GLU A 323 -6.04 -26.31 -9.73
CA GLU A 323 -5.08 -27.28 -9.25
C GLU A 323 -5.42 -27.80 -7.84
N ASN A 324 -6.38 -27.16 -7.15
CA ASN A 324 -6.84 -27.46 -5.81
C ASN A 324 -5.70 -27.56 -4.76
N ARG A 325 -4.66 -26.71 -4.89
CA ARG A 325 -3.43 -26.80 -4.07
C ARG A 325 -2.83 -25.40 -3.82
N PRO A 326 -2.31 -25.09 -2.62
CA PRO A 326 -1.68 -23.80 -2.37
C PRO A 326 -0.34 -23.66 -3.12
N HIS A 327 -0.16 -22.58 -3.87
CA HIS A 327 1.13 -22.13 -4.45
C HIS A 327 1.14 -20.62 -4.67
N SER A 328 2.32 -20.02 -4.83
CA SER A 328 2.53 -18.59 -5.13
C SER A 328 2.14 -18.17 -6.54
N TRP A 329 2.24 -19.07 -7.52
CA TRP A 329 2.06 -18.70 -8.93
C TRP A 329 0.59 -18.70 -9.37
N ASN A 330 -0.19 -17.70 -8.95
CA ASN A 330 -1.57 -17.48 -9.39
C ASN A 330 -1.82 -15.98 -9.61
N GLU A 331 -2.49 -15.61 -10.70
CA GLU A 331 -3.02 -14.24 -10.87
C GLU A 331 -4.04 -13.90 -9.77
N ARG A 332 -3.95 -12.70 -9.20
CA ARG A 332 -4.80 -12.22 -8.12
C ARG A 332 -5.46 -10.90 -8.52
N GLU A 333 -6.78 -10.94 -8.64
CA GLU A 333 -7.64 -9.74 -8.83
C GLU A 333 -7.73 -8.91 -7.53
N ASP A 334 -6.61 -8.54 -6.94
CA ASP A 334 -6.55 -7.63 -5.79
C ASP A 334 -6.74 -6.19 -6.25
N ASP A 335 -7.07 -5.28 -5.33
CA ASP A 335 -7.29 -3.87 -5.64
C ASP A 335 -5.95 -3.12 -5.59
N TYR A 336 -5.48 -2.62 -6.74
CA TYR A 336 -4.22 -1.89 -6.86
C TYR A 336 -4.44 -0.40 -7.12
N ALA A 337 -3.68 0.46 -6.46
CA ALA A 337 -3.50 1.86 -6.85
C ALA A 337 -2.03 2.26 -6.76
N THR A 338 -1.58 3.16 -7.62
CA THR A 338 -0.19 3.63 -7.65
C THR A 338 -0.09 5.11 -7.99
N VAL A 339 0.99 5.74 -7.52
CA VAL A 339 1.50 6.99 -8.10
C VAL A 339 2.88 6.72 -8.66
N ALA A 340 3.05 6.92 -9.97
CA ALA A 340 4.35 6.92 -10.64
C ALA A 340 5.01 8.30 -10.50
N PHE A 341 6.33 8.34 -10.29
CA PHE A 341 7.14 9.57 -10.19
C PHE A 341 8.30 9.51 -11.18
N TRP A 342 8.45 10.54 -12.01
CA TRP A 342 9.52 10.58 -13.02
C TRP A 342 9.88 12.02 -13.40
N TYR A 343 11.01 12.17 -14.10
CA TYR A 343 11.40 13.38 -14.79
C TYR A 343 11.44 13.12 -16.29
N GLN A 344 10.98 14.07 -17.11
CA GLN A 344 11.18 13.99 -18.57
C GLN A 344 11.29 15.36 -19.26
N ASP A 345 11.83 15.38 -20.47
CA ASP A 345 11.71 16.53 -21.36
C ASP A 345 10.29 16.61 -21.95
N GLY A 346 9.85 17.82 -22.29
CA GLY A 346 8.54 18.08 -22.85
C GLY A 346 7.36 17.80 -21.90
N PRO A 347 6.12 17.76 -22.44
CA PRO A 347 4.92 17.34 -21.72
C PRO A 347 4.84 15.82 -21.60
N SER A 348 4.33 15.35 -20.46
CA SER A 348 3.98 13.95 -20.26
C SER A 348 2.76 13.54 -21.09
N LYS A 349 2.74 12.28 -21.53
CA LYS A 349 1.59 11.68 -22.21
C LYS A 349 0.60 11.12 -21.17
N PRO A 350 -0.70 11.45 -21.24
CA PRO A 350 -1.70 10.78 -20.41
C PRO A 350 -1.81 9.27 -20.77
N PHE A 351 -1.52 8.40 -19.81
CA PHE A 351 -1.68 6.94 -19.91
C PHE A 351 -2.73 6.37 -18.96
N ALA A 352 -3.23 7.20 -18.04
CA ALA A 352 -4.28 6.87 -17.08
C ALA A 352 -5.37 7.96 -17.13
N PRO A 353 -6.66 7.61 -17.00
CA PRO A 353 -7.73 8.60 -16.87
C PRO A 353 -7.64 9.31 -15.52
N THR A 354 -8.00 10.59 -15.48
CA THR A 354 -8.20 11.32 -14.23
C THR A 354 -9.37 10.69 -13.45
N THR A 355 -9.09 10.13 -12.28
CA THR A 355 -10.11 9.57 -11.39
C THR A 355 -10.86 10.65 -10.59
N THR A 356 -12.12 10.37 -10.27
CA THR A 356 -12.93 11.08 -9.27
C THR A 356 -12.74 10.52 -7.87
N ALA A 357 -13.15 11.27 -6.84
CA ALA A 357 -13.14 10.78 -5.45
C ALA A 357 -14.01 9.53 -5.23
N GLU A 358 -15.14 9.39 -5.94
CA GLU A 358 -16.00 8.21 -5.80
C GLU A 358 -15.37 6.96 -6.44
N GLU A 359 -14.72 7.09 -7.61
CA GLU A 359 -13.99 5.98 -8.23
C GLU A 359 -12.81 5.50 -7.38
N ARG A 360 -12.15 6.40 -6.64
CA ARG A 360 -11.06 6.06 -5.72
C ARG A 360 -11.49 5.32 -4.46
N LYS A 361 -12.79 5.26 -4.15
CA LYS A 361 -13.28 4.47 -3.01
C LYS A 361 -13.19 2.99 -3.33
N LEU A 362 -12.49 2.27 -2.46
CA LEU A 362 -12.43 0.81 -2.52
C LEU A 362 -13.85 0.22 -2.45
N PRO A 363 -14.28 -0.63 -3.41
CA PRO A 363 -15.61 -1.21 -3.39
C PRO A 363 -15.78 -2.10 -2.15
N SER A 364 -16.96 -2.13 -1.54
CA SER A 364 -17.21 -2.99 -0.38
C SER A 364 -17.03 -4.45 -0.75
N LEU A 365 -16.23 -5.17 0.04
CA LEU A 365 -16.19 -6.63 0.00
C LEU A 365 -17.28 -7.23 0.89
N ASP A 366 -17.87 -6.45 1.80
CA ASP A 366 -18.85 -6.97 2.76
C ASP A 366 -20.23 -7.10 2.09
N ARG A 367 -20.76 -8.34 2.08
CA ARG A 367 -22.09 -8.68 1.53
C ARG A 367 -23.21 -8.43 2.54
N VAL A 368 -22.90 -8.62 3.82
CA VAL A 368 -23.79 -8.35 4.95
C VAL A 368 -22.97 -7.63 6.00
N VAL A 369 -23.51 -6.53 6.54
CA VAL A 369 -22.93 -5.81 7.68
C VAL A 369 -24.06 -5.57 8.68
N VAL A 370 -23.85 -5.97 9.92
CA VAL A 370 -24.74 -5.65 11.04
C VAL A 370 -23.96 -4.76 12.00
N TRP A 371 -24.37 -3.50 12.10
CA TRP A 371 -23.68 -2.49 12.91
C TRP A 371 -24.03 -2.61 14.39
N GLY A 372 -23.03 -2.45 15.25
CA GLY A 372 -23.18 -2.48 16.69
C GLY A 372 -24.18 -1.47 17.21
N LYS A 373 -24.10 -0.21 16.76
CA LYS A 373 -25.05 0.86 17.18
C LYS A 373 -26.53 0.47 17.06
N ASP A 374 -26.88 -0.39 16.11
CA ASP A 374 -28.27 -0.77 15.81
C ASP A 374 -28.72 -1.96 16.70
N LEU A 375 -27.80 -2.61 17.43
CA LEU A 375 -28.02 -3.77 18.29
C LEU A 375 -28.39 -3.41 19.75
N ARG A 376 -28.84 -2.17 20.03
CA ARG A 376 -29.25 -1.75 21.38
C ARG A 376 -30.43 -2.59 21.94
N GLY A 377 -31.27 -3.12 21.05
CA GLY A 377 -32.37 -4.03 21.36
C GLY A 377 -32.05 -5.52 21.22
N ALA A 378 -30.79 -5.89 20.99
CA ALA A 378 -30.41 -7.29 20.78
C ALA A 378 -30.60 -8.17 22.02
N GLU A 379 -30.89 -9.45 21.78
CA GLU A 379 -31.01 -10.49 22.81
C GLU A 379 -29.64 -10.71 23.49
N ARG A 380 -29.63 -10.67 24.82
CA ARG A 380 -28.39 -10.60 25.64
C ARG A 380 -28.68 -10.88 27.11
N SER A 381 -27.64 -11.19 27.87
CA SER A 381 -27.70 -11.28 29.34
C SER A 381 -27.84 -9.90 30.01
N ALA A 382 -27.97 -9.89 31.35
CA ALA A 382 -28.10 -8.66 32.10
C ALA A 382 -26.81 -7.80 32.02
N GLY A 383 -26.98 -6.49 31.82
CA GLY A 383 -25.88 -5.54 31.75
C GLY A 383 -26.30 -4.17 31.20
N ARG A 384 -25.39 -3.21 31.27
CA ARG A 384 -25.60 -1.85 30.73
C ARG A 384 -25.18 -1.81 29.27
N VAL A 385 -26.01 -1.20 28.42
CA VAL A 385 -25.71 -0.97 27.01
C VAL A 385 -25.80 0.52 26.68
N ARG A 386 -24.79 1.06 26.01
CA ARG A 386 -24.80 2.38 25.38
C ARG A 386 -24.31 2.29 23.93
N VAL A 387 -24.62 3.30 23.13
CA VAL A 387 -23.99 3.51 21.83
C VAL A 387 -22.90 4.56 22.00
N GLU A 388 -21.72 4.31 21.43
CA GLU A 388 -20.57 5.22 21.50
C GLU A 388 -20.22 5.72 20.10
N THR A 389 -19.89 7.00 20.00
CA THR A 389 -19.46 7.66 18.76
C THR A 389 -18.07 8.25 18.95
N GLY A 390 -17.34 8.47 17.85
CA GLY A 390 -15.98 9.01 17.91
C GLY A 390 -15.19 8.75 16.63
N ALA A 391 -13.93 9.21 16.60
CA ALA A 391 -13.03 9.10 15.44
C ALA A 391 -12.78 7.64 15.00
N LEU A 392 -12.81 6.68 15.94
CA LEU A 392 -12.66 5.25 15.63
C LEU A 392 -13.86 4.68 14.86
N TYR A 393 -15.04 5.32 14.94
CA TYR A 393 -16.31 4.75 14.48
C TYR A 393 -16.90 5.50 13.27
N LEU A 394 -16.09 6.27 12.53
CA LEU A 394 -16.57 7.10 11.41
C LEU A 394 -17.28 6.31 10.29
N GLU A 395 -16.88 5.07 10.01
CA GLU A 395 -17.56 4.21 9.01
C GLU A 395 -18.95 3.78 9.50
N SER A 396 -19.00 3.24 10.73
CA SER A 396 -20.23 2.72 11.34
C SER A 396 -21.21 3.82 11.78
N GLY A 397 -20.71 5.02 12.09
CA GLY A 397 -21.42 6.08 12.82
C GLY A 397 -21.56 5.80 14.33
N GLY A 398 -21.01 4.70 14.84
CA GLY A 398 -20.98 4.36 16.27
C GLY A 398 -20.97 2.86 16.54
N GLN A 399 -20.45 2.46 17.71
CA GLN A 399 -20.42 1.08 18.20
C GLN A 399 -21.44 0.81 19.32
N LEU A 400 -21.72 -0.46 19.59
CA LEU A 400 -22.33 -0.89 20.84
C LEU A 400 -21.26 -1.03 21.92
N HIS A 401 -21.49 -0.47 23.10
CA HIS A 401 -20.69 -0.75 24.29
C HIS A 401 -21.54 -1.47 25.33
N PHE A 402 -21.20 -2.72 25.61
CA PHE A 402 -21.86 -3.58 26.59
C PHE A 402 -20.97 -3.80 27.81
N SER A 403 -21.50 -3.45 28.98
CA SER A 403 -20.92 -3.74 30.29
C SER A 403 -21.78 -4.81 30.96
N PRO A 404 -21.37 -6.10 30.92
CA PRO A 404 -22.14 -7.19 31.50
C PRO A 404 -22.20 -7.09 33.03
N ARG A 405 -23.24 -7.70 33.62
CA ARG A 405 -23.36 -7.90 35.07
C ARG A 405 -22.76 -9.23 35.53
N ASP A 406 -22.88 -10.25 34.69
CA ASP A 406 -22.62 -11.66 35.01
C ASP A 406 -21.38 -12.16 34.25
N GLU A 407 -20.72 -13.21 34.74
CA GLU A 407 -19.44 -13.69 34.18
C GLU A 407 -19.61 -14.49 32.87
N ASP A 408 -20.76 -15.15 32.69
CA ASP A 408 -21.16 -15.93 31.51
C ASP A 408 -22.00 -15.12 30.51
N ALA A 409 -21.88 -13.80 30.57
CA ALA A 409 -22.69 -12.87 29.80
C ALA A 409 -22.62 -13.08 28.28
N PHE A 410 -23.69 -12.77 27.57
CA PHE A 410 -23.75 -12.97 26.12
C PHE A 410 -24.48 -11.85 25.38
N ILE A 411 -24.24 -11.75 24.07
CA ILE A 411 -25.04 -10.96 23.12
C ILE A 411 -25.21 -11.74 21.81
N GLU A 412 -26.42 -11.69 21.24
CA GLU A 412 -26.77 -12.32 19.97
C GLU A 412 -26.95 -11.27 18.85
N VAL A 413 -26.46 -11.61 17.67
CA VAL A 413 -26.50 -10.77 16.47
C VAL A 413 -27.18 -11.57 15.35
N PRO A 414 -28.39 -11.18 14.91
CA PRO A 414 -29.06 -11.85 13.80
C PRO A 414 -28.34 -11.51 12.49
N LEU A 415 -28.07 -12.54 11.68
CA LEU A 415 -27.51 -12.44 10.34
C LEU A 415 -28.51 -13.03 9.34
N GLU A 416 -28.62 -12.42 8.16
CA GLU A 416 -29.45 -12.94 7.07
C GLU A 416 -28.61 -13.13 5.81
N VAL A 417 -28.58 -14.37 5.30
CA VAL A 417 -27.86 -14.75 4.09
C VAL A 417 -28.86 -14.82 2.94
N ALA A 418 -28.77 -13.88 2.00
CA ALA A 418 -29.71 -13.79 0.88
C ALA A 418 -29.48 -14.87 -0.20
N ARG A 419 -28.24 -15.36 -0.37
CA ARG A 419 -27.88 -16.33 -1.42
C ARG A 419 -26.70 -17.21 -1.01
N LYS A 420 -26.62 -18.40 -1.60
CA LYS A 420 -25.56 -19.37 -1.34
C LYS A 420 -24.25 -19.01 -2.05
N GLU A 421 -23.46 -18.14 -1.44
CA GLU A 421 -22.10 -17.79 -1.91
C GLU A 421 -21.04 -18.12 -0.82
N PRO A 422 -19.77 -18.37 -1.20
CA PRO A 422 -18.68 -18.42 -0.24
C PRO A 422 -18.50 -17.08 0.47
N LEU A 423 -18.42 -17.11 1.79
CA LEU A 423 -18.31 -15.94 2.66
C LEU A 423 -17.26 -16.18 3.74
N ARG A 424 -16.62 -15.10 4.18
CA ARG A 424 -15.84 -15.04 5.42
C ARG A 424 -16.67 -14.35 6.50
N LEU A 425 -16.96 -15.05 7.60
CA LEU A 425 -17.50 -14.43 8.80
C LEU A 425 -16.36 -13.75 9.56
N MET A 426 -16.56 -12.47 9.87
CA MET A 426 -15.65 -11.68 10.71
C MET A 426 -16.44 -10.78 11.67
N VAL A 427 -15.79 -10.38 12.75
CA VAL A 427 -16.35 -9.44 13.73
C VAL A 427 -15.32 -8.35 13.99
N GLU A 428 -15.79 -7.12 14.07
CA GLU A 428 -14.97 -5.94 14.34
C GLU A 428 -15.32 -5.41 15.73
N LEU A 429 -14.35 -5.48 16.64
CA LEU A 429 -14.52 -5.14 18.05
C LEU A 429 -13.55 -4.03 18.43
N SER A 430 -13.96 -3.14 19.33
CA SER A 430 -13.00 -2.28 20.01
C SER A 430 -12.25 -3.10 21.05
N ARG A 431 -10.93 -2.90 21.11
CA ARG A 431 -10.11 -3.43 22.20
C ARG A 431 -9.81 -2.30 23.18
N THR A 432 -10.00 -2.54 24.47
CA THR A 432 -9.98 -1.51 25.52
C THR A 432 -9.33 -2.03 26.81
N PRO A 433 -8.93 -1.15 27.76
CA PRO A 433 -8.32 -1.57 29.03
C PRO A 433 -9.24 -2.43 29.91
N ASP A 434 -10.55 -2.33 29.72
CA ASP A 434 -11.60 -3.04 30.45
C ASP A 434 -12.26 -4.18 29.66
N GLY A 435 -11.73 -4.51 28.47
CA GLY A 435 -12.28 -5.51 27.56
C GLY A 435 -12.20 -6.95 28.08
N GLY A 436 -13.25 -7.74 27.82
CA GLY A 436 -13.34 -9.15 28.18
C GLY A 436 -12.68 -10.11 27.18
N VAL A 437 -12.85 -11.41 27.43
CA VAL A 437 -12.51 -12.49 26.49
C VAL A 437 -13.81 -13.17 26.06
N TRP A 438 -14.09 -13.17 24.76
CA TRP A 438 -15.39 -13.51 24.20
C TRP A 438 -15.30 -14.67 23.20
N GLN A 439 -15.90 -15.82 23.51
CA GLN A 439 -16.05 -16.95 22.58
C GLN A 439 -17.14 -16.66 21.55
N PRO A 440 -16.85 -16.72 20.24
CA PRO A 440 -17.86 -16.62 19.20
C PRO A 440 -18.57 -17.97 18.96
N TYR A 441 -19.85 -17.88 18.60
CA TYR A 441 -20.71 -18.99 18.21
C TYR A 441 -21.51 -18.62 16.96
N LEU A 442 -21.85 -19.61 16.14
CA LEU A 442 -22.80 -19.51 15.05
C LEU A 442 -23.85 -20.63 15.16
N ASN A 443 -25.13 -20.28 15.24
CA ASN A 443 -26.25 -21.20 15.46
C ASN A 443 -26.02 -22.16 16.64
N GLY A 444 -25.42 -21.67 17.72
CA GLY A 444 -25.10 -22.44 18.94
C GLY A 444 -23.84 -23.30 18.87
N VAL A 445 -23.12 -23.34 17.73
CA VAL A 445 -21.83 -24.04 17.59
C VAL A 445 -20.69 -23.04 17.84
N PRO A 446 -19.72 -23.31 18.74
CA PRO A 446 -18.57 -22.44 18.95
C PRO A 446 -17.68 -22.41 17.70
N ILE A 447 -17.19 -21.24 17.33
CA ILE A 447 -16.32 -21.03 16.16
C ILE A 447 -15.09 -20.22 16.52
N GLY A 448 -13.92 -20.68 16.07
CA GLY A 448 -12.63 -20.06 16.40
C GLY A 448 -12.29 -20.14 17.89
N GLU A 449 -11.15 -19.53 18.23
CA GLU A 449 -10.71 -19.35 19.62
C GLU A 449 -11.44 -18.17 20.29
N PRO A 450 -11.47 -18.09 21.64
CA PRO A 450 -11.94 -16.92 22.36
C PRO A 450 -11.18 -15.64 21.97
N LEU A 451 -11.92 -14.57 21.71
CA LEU A 451 -11.39 -13.28 21.29
C LEU A 451 -11.04 -12.43 22.52
N ASP A 452 -9.74 -12.18 22.75
CA ASP A 452 -9.30 -11.22 23.77
C ASP A 452 -9.47 -9.78 23.24
N THR A 453 -10.35 -9.02 23.90
CA THR A 453 -10.58 -7.60 23.59
C THR A 453 -9.86 -6.66 24.56
N TYR A 454 -8.89 -7.14 25.33
CA TYR A 454 -8.01 -6.28 26.12
C TYR A 454 -6.99 -5.56 25.24
N ARG A 455 -6.84 -4.24 25.44
CA ARG A 455 -5.68 -3.46 24.94
C ARG A 455 -5.49 -2.19 25.78
N ALA A 456 -4.25 -1.89 26.15
CA ALA A 456 -3.92 -0.70 26.95
C ALA A 456 -4.23 0.62 26.21
N ASP A 457 -3.83 0.71 24.93
CA ASP A 457 -4.17 1.82 24.04
C ASP A 457 -5.35 1.41 23.15
N PRO A 458 -6.55 2.02 23.30
CA PRO A 458 -7.74 1.56 22.59
C PRO A 458 -7.61 1.61 21.07
N ASP A 459 -8.07 0.55 20.40
CA ASP A 459 -8.19 0.52 18.94
C ASP A 459 -9.41 -0.27 18.47
N LEU A 460 -9.67 -0.23 17.17
CA LEU A 460 -10.68 -1.04 16.50
C LEU A 460 -9.98 -2.16 15.73
N TRP A 461 -10.43 -3.41 15.92
CA TRP A 461 -9.75 -4.59 15.38
C TRP A 461 -10.69 -5.58 14.69
N GLU A 462 -10.28 -6.06 13.50
CA GLU A 462 -10.98 -7.12 12.77
C GLU A 462 -10.50 -8.52 13.16
N PHE A 463 -11.42 -9.31 13.73
CA PHE A 463 -11.24 -10.72 14.02
C PHE A 463 -11.89 -11.56 12.91
N HIS A 464 -11.06 -12.24 12.12
CA HIS A 464 -11.51 -13.13 11.04
C HIS A 464 -11.76 -14.53 11.60
N LEU A 465 -13.00 -15.00 11.56
CA LEU A 465 -13.42 -16.19 12.31
C LEU A 465 -13.40 -17.46 11.46
N MET A 466 -14.08 -17.48 10.30
CA MET A 466 -14.11 -18.67 9.43
C MET A 466 -14.53 -18.36 7.98
N ASP A 467 -14.08 -19.21 7.05
CA ASP A 467 -14.59 -19.30 5.68
C ASP A 467 -15.63 -20.41 5.57
N PHE A 468 -16.79 -20.12 4.97
CA PHE A 468 -17.89 -21.06 4.85
C PHE A 468 -18.78 -20.75 3.63
N TRP A 469 -19.71 -21.64 3.32
CA TRP A 469 -20.64 -21.51 2.18
C TRP A 469 -22.08 -21.70 2.65
N PRO A 470 -22.65 -20.72 3.38
CA PRO A 470 -23.97 -20.83 4.00
C PRO A 470 -25.08 -21.06 2.97
N ASP A 471 -26.08 -21.84 3.36
CA ASP A 471 -27.38 -21.85 2.70
C ASP A 471 -28.14 -20.55 3.00
N PRO A 472 -29.04 -20.08 2.09
CA PRO A 472 -29.80 -18.86 2.33
C PRO A 472 -30.73 -19.01 3.54
N GLY A 473 -30.84 -17.98 4.36
CA GLY A 473 -31.66 -18.01 5.57
C GLY A 473 -31.08 -17.19 6.72
N LYS A 474 -31.68 -17.36 7.90
CA LYS A 474 -31.31 -16.66 9.13
C LYS A 474 -30.29 -17.47 9.93
N TYR A 475 -29.31 -16.75 10.47
CA TYR A 475 -28.28 -17.29 11.35
C TYR A 475 -28.20 -16.42 12.62
N THR A 476 -27.88 -17.04 13.75
CA THR A 476 -27.59 -16.34 15.00
C THR A 476 -26.10 -16.41 15.25
N PHE A 477 -25.40 -15.28 15.09
CA PHE A 477 -24.07 -15.11 15.64
C PHE A 477 -24.18 -14.74 17.12
N LYS A 478 -23.34 -15.28 17.99
CA LYS A 478 -23.39 -15.02 19.44
C LYS A 478 -21.99 -14.88 20.00
N LEU A 479 -21.77 -13.87 20.83
CA LEU A 479 -20.56 -13.73 21.64
C LEU A 479 -20.91 -14.07 23.08
N VAL A 480 -20.12 -14.94 23.71
CA VAL A 480 -20.26 -15.32 25.13
C VAL A 480 -18.96 -14.98 25.86
N CYS A 481 -19.05 -14.23 26.95
CA CYS A 481 -17.95 -13.94 27.84
C CYS A 481 -17.49 -15.25 28.50
N VAL A 482 -16.19 -15.54 28.37
CA VAL A 482 -15.54 -16.71 28.98
C VAL A 482 -14.43 -16.31 29.97
N GLY A 483 -14.35 -15.02 30.30
CA GLY A 483 -13.40 -14.45 31.25
C GLY A 483 -12.84 -13.12 30.76
N ARG A 484 -11.62 -12.80 31.20
CA ARG A 484 -10.86 -11.61 30.81
C ARG A 484 -9.36 -11.86 30.83
N ASN A 485 -8.61 -11.01 30.14
CA ASN A 485 -7.17 -10.92 30.33
C ASN A 485 -6.85 -10.53 31.79
N LYS A 486 -5.74 -11.03 32.35
CA LYS A 486 -5.28 -10.68 33.71
C LYS A 486 -4.92 -9.21 33.89
N ALA A 487 -4.63 -8.51 32.80
CA ALA A 487 -4.33 -7.09 32.77
C ALA A 487 -5.58 -6.22 32.49
N SER A 488 -6.75 -6.83 32.27
CA SER A 488 -8.00 -6.12 32.02
C SER A 488 -8.73 -5.73 33.30
N ASP A 489 -9.21 -4.49 33.34
CA ASP A 489 -10.01 -3.95 34.45
C ASP A 489 -11.43 -4.54 34.49
N GLY A 490 -11.90 -5.18 33.42
CA GLY A 490 -13.30 -5.59 33.26
C GLY A 490 -13.54 -6.73 32.28
N ASN A 491 -14.82 -6.90 31.95
CA ASN A 491 -15.32 -7.87 30.97
C ASN A 491 -16.15 -7.16 29.89
N THR A 492 -15.85 -5.91 29.50
CA THR A 492 -16.71 -5.18 28.57
C THR A 492 -16.55 -5.65 27.12
N LEU A 493 -17.48 -5.22 26.27
CA LEU A 493 -17.47 -5.49 24.84
C LEU A 493 -17.83 -4.22 24.07
N GLY A 494 -16.86 -3.69 23.32
CA GLY A 494 -17.14 -2.77 22.21
C GLY A 494 -17.38 -3.56 20.93
N LEU A 495 -18.63 -3.67 20.49
CA LEU A 495 -19.00 -4.33 19.23
C LEU A 495 -19.27 -3.27 18.18
N ASN A 496 -18.42 -3.16 17.15
CA ASN A 496 -18.59 -2.20 16.06
C ASN A 496 -19.39 -2.78 14.90
N SER A 497 -19.07 -4.01 14.46
CA SER A 497 -19.83 -4.71 13.43
C SER A 497 -19.63 -6.23 13.43
N VAL A 498 -20.63 -6.97 12.95
CA VAL A 498 -20.45 -8.35 12.46
C VAL A 498 -20.64 -8.30 10.94
N ARG A 499 -19.71 -8.89 10.18
CA ARG A 499 -19.75 -8.83 8.71
C ARG A 499 -19.59 -10.20 8.07
N LEU A 500 -20.29 -10.39 6.95
CA LEU A 500 -20.03 -11.49 6.01
C LEU A 500 -19.32 -10.89 4.79
N ARG A 501 -18.00 -11.06 4.76
CA ARG A 501 -17.14 -10.58 3.69
C ARG A 501 -17.12 -11.56 2.52
N GLU A 502 -17.08 -11.04 1.30
CA GLU A 502 -16.87 -11.82 0.09
C GLU A 502 -15.62 -12.68 0.22
N ARG A 503 -15.80 -13.97 -0.05
CA ARG A 503 -14.74 -14.95 -0.21
C ARG A 503 -14.80 -15.38 -1.67
N ARG A 504 -13.68 -15.43 -2.40
CA ARG A 504 -13.73 -15.89 -3.80
C ARG A 504 -14.28 -17.31 -3.93
N PRO A 505 -14.86 -17.67 -5.10
CA PRO A 505 -15.31 -19.03 -5.38
C PRO A 505 -14.27 -20.06 -5.00
N ARG A 506 -14.70 -21.08 -4.23
CA ARG A 506 -14.07 -22.39 -4.42
C ARG A 506 -14.30 -22.75 -5.88
N VAL A 507 -13.25 -23.10 -6.63
CA VAL A 507 -13.33 -23.43 -8.06
C VAL A 507 -14.53 -24.35 -8.25
N ALA A 508 -15.54 -23.81 -8.92
CA ALA A 508 -16.86 -24.41 -8.94
C ALA A 508 -16.71 -25.82 -9.52
N ALA A 509 -16.81 -26.83 -8.64
CA ALA A 509 -16.37 -28.19 -8.91
C ALA A 509 -16.89 -28.60 -10.29
N SER A 510 -15.97 -28.82 -11.23
CA SER A 510 -16.29 -28.88 -12.65
C SER A 510 -17.37 -29.91 -12.87
N ARG A 511 -18.63 -29.45 -13.05
CA ARG A 511 -19.79 -30.29 -13.36
C ARG A 511 -19.72 -30.75 -14.81
N LEU A 512 -18.65 -31.50 -15.12
CA LEU A 512 -18.65 -32.49 -16.17
C LEU A 512 -19.92 -33.29 -16.01
N HIS A 513 -20.78 -33.21 -17.01
CA HIS A 513 -22.13 -33.75 -16.95
C HIS A 513 -22.06 -35.28 -16.86
N CYS A 514 -22.20 -35.82 -15.65
CA CYS A 514 -22.78 -37.14 -15.48
C CYS A 514 -24.24 -37.06 -15.91
N LYS A 515 -24.50 -37.14 -17.22
CA LYS A 515 -25.83 -37.45 -17.74
C LYS A 515 -26.23 -38.79 -17.13
N ALA A 516 -27.28 -38.78 -16.31
CA ALA A 516 -27.95 -39.99 -15.88
C ALA A 516 -28.51 -40.69 -17.12
N GLY A 517 -27.79 -41.69 -17.62
CA GLY A 517 -28.25 -42.54 -18.71
C GLY A 517 -29.35 -43.45 -18.22
N THR A 518 -30.61 -43.07 -18.47
CA THR A 518 -31.72 -44.02 -18.42
C THR A 518 -31.45 -45.17 -19.38
N GLY A 519 -31.57 -46.41 -18.88
CA GLY A 519 -31.06 -47.57 -19.59
C GLY A 519 -31.86 -47.93 -20.85
N ALA A 520 -31.14 -48.23 -21.93
CA ALA A 520 -31.60 -49.09 -23.01
C ALA A 520 -30.44 -49.98 -23.47
N ARG A 521 -30.67 -51.29 -23.60
CA ARG A 521 -29.63 -52.28 -23.96
C ARG A 521 -29.44 -52.33 -25.48
N SER A 522 -28.22 -52.17 -25.98
CA SER A 522 -27.82 -52.72 -27.28
C SER A 522 -26.31 -52.97 -27.42
N ARG A 523 -25.97 -54.26 -27.26
CA ARG A 523 -24.85 -55.02 -27.89
C ARG A 523 -23.57 -54.25 -28.27
N CYS A 524 -22.51 -54.57 -27.53
CA CYS A 524 -21.13 -54.41 -28.02
C CYS A 524 -20.91 -55.26 -29.28
N SER A 525 -20.27 -54.69 -30.31
CA SER A 525 -19.64 -55.43 -31.40
C SER A 525 -18.27 -54.83 -31.68
N ILE A 526 -17.27 -55.69 -31.82
CA ILE A 526 -15.87 -55.29 -32.04
C ILE A 526 -15.65 -55.14 -33.54
N GLY A 527 -15.27 -53.94 -33.99
CA GLY A 527 -14.88 -53.65 -35.36
C GLY A 527 -13.53 -52.94 -35.41
N LYS A 528 -12.48 -53.64 -35.88
CA LYS A 528 -11.20 -53.02 -36.21
C LYS A 528 -11.33 -52.27 -37.53
N THR A 529 -10.91 -51.00 -37.60
CA THR A 529 -10.11 -50.52 -38.75
C THR A 529 -9.34 -49.23 -38.45
N SER A 530 -8.16 -49.16 -39.02
CA SER A 530 -7.30 -47.99 -39.19
C SER A 530 -7.90 -46.96 -40.15
N CYS A 531 -7.47 -45.69 -40.05
CA CYS A 531 -7.56 -44.74 -41.16
C CYS A 531 -6.21 -44.04 -41.38
N SER A 532 -5.70 -44.15 -42.61
CA SER A 532 -4.50 -43.52 -43.15
C SER A 532 -4.83 -42.20 -43.85
N LEU A 533 -3.83 -41.32 -43.98
CA LEU A 533 -3.91 -40.11 -44.81
C LEU A 533 -3.84 -40.45 -46.32
N SER A 534 -4.52 -39.65 -47.13
CA SER A 534 -4.56 -39.73 -48.61
C SER A 534 -4.48 -38.31 -49.24
N PRO A 535 -4.05 -38.15 -50.50
CA PRO A 535 -3.23 -36.97 -50.87
C PRO A 535 -3.75 -36.06 -52.01
N GLY A 536 -3.37 -34.78 -51.93
CA GLY A 536 -2.63 -33.99 -52.95
C GLY A 536 -3.23 -33.64 -54.32
N GLU A 537 -3.09 -32.36 -54.73
CA GLU A 537 -2.72 -31.98 -56.10
C GLU A 537 -1.93 -30.64 -56.17
N ARG A 538 -1.44 -30.24 -57.37
CA ARG A 538 -0.21 -29.41 -57.56
C ARG A 538 -0.44 -28.01 -58.15
N VAL A 539 0.61 -27.18 -58.07
CA VAL A 539 1.25 -26.26 -59.08
C VAL A 539 1.93 -25.11 -58.31
N GLY A 540 3.15 -24.60 -58.58
CA GLY A 540 4.22 -24.99 -59.52
C GLY A 540 5.09 -23.77 -59.90
N VAL A 541 6.38 -23.74 -59.53
CA VAL A 541 7.31 -22.61 -59.83
C VAL A 541 8.72 -23.14 -60.20
N ARG A 542 9.34 -22.53 -61.21
CA ARG A 542 10.74 -22.74 -61.70
C ARG A 542 11.71 -21.87 -60.88
N GLY A 543 13.03 -22.09 -60.73
CA GLY A 543 14.01 -23.01 -61.33
C GLY A 543 15.36 -22.28 -61.52
N SER A 544 16.50 -22.99 -61.39
CA SER A 544 17.92 -22.52 -61.45
C SER A 544 18.49 -21.77 -60.22
N GLY A 545 19.76 -21.96 -59.79
CA GLY A 545 20.73 -23.00 -60.16
C GLY A 545 22.19 -22.75 -59.68
N SER A 546 22.89 -23.82 -59.25
CA SER A 546 24.37 -23.94 -59.01
C SER A 546 25.03 -23.08 -57.90
N ALA A 547 26.27 -23.33 -57.44
CA ALA A 547 27.00 -24.55 -57.02
C ALA A 547 28.33 -24.10 -56.34
N GLY A 548 28.79 -24.74 -55.25
CA GLY A 548 30.04 -24.37 -54.55
C GLY A 548 30.44 -25.34 -53.42
N ILE A 549 31.74 -25.51 -53.16
CA ILE A 549 32.32 -26.76 -52.60
C ILE A 549 33.28 -26.54 -51.40
N LEU A 550 32.99 -27.19 -50.25
CA LEU A 550 33.90 -27.68 -49.18
C LEU A 550 34.84 -26.66 -48.44
N PRO A 551 35.70 -27.05 -47.45
CA PRO A 551 35.26 -27.23 -46.04
C PRO A 551 36.23 -26.73 -44.93
N ALA A 552 35.79 -26.62 -43.66
CA ALA A 552 36.69 -26.69 -42.49
C ALA A 552 35.96 -27.06 -41.17
N ARG A 553 36.68 -27.72 -40.24
CA ARG A 553 36.24 -28.13 -38.87
C ARG A 553 36.39 -26.93 -37.90
N VAL A 554 35.81 -26.84 -36.69
CA VAL A 554 35.72 -27.74 -35.52
C VAL A 554 34.53 -27.22 -34.66
N GLY A 555 33.80 -27.95 -33.80
CA GLY A 555 33.82 -29.36 -33.35
C GLY A 555 33.06 -29.45 -32.01
N GLY A 556 32.33 -30.54 -31.73
CA GLY A 556 31.31 -30.59 -30.65
C GLY A 556 31.66 -31.44 -29.42
N VAL A 557 31.09 -31.06 -28.26
CA VAL A 557 31.07 -31.84 -27.01
C VAL A 557 29.64 -31.81 -26.45
N SER A 558 29.11 -32.97 -26.04
CA SER A 558 27.75 -33.11 -25.48
C SER A 558 27.78 -33.37 -23.96
N PRO A 559 26.78 -32.92 -23.19
CA PRO A 559 26.71 -33.16 -21.74
C PRO A 559 26.09 -34.54 -21.41
N PRO A 560 26.52 -35.21 -20.32
CA PRO A 560 25.96 -36.51 -19.91
C PRO A 560 24.72 -36.39 -19.01
N ARG A 561 23.86 -37.42 -19.06
CA ARG A 561 22.73 -37.65 -18.15
C ARG A 561 23.09 -38.69 -17.10
N PHE A 562 22.64 -38.52 -15.86
CA PHE A 562 22.39 -39.58 -14.87
C PHE A 562 21.11 -39.18 -14.09
N ALA A 563 20.01 -39.94 -14.11
CA ALA A 563 19.73 -41.28 -13.56
C ALA A 563 19.28 -41.23 -12.08
N ALA A 564 18.25 -42.01 -11.73
CA ALA A 564 17.47 -41.84 -10.49
C ALA A 564 17.17 -43.17 -9.77
N ALA A 565 16.78 -43.07 -8.48
CA ALA A 565 16.23 -44.12 -7.60
C ALA A 565 17.26 -45.19 -7.09
N PRO A 566 17.03 -45.88 -5.95
CA PRO A 566 15.74 -46.09 -5.26
C PRO A 566 15.68 -45.87 -3.73
N THR A 567 14.46 -46.05 -3.21
CA THR A 567 14.06 -46.05 -1.80
C THR A 567 14.38 -47.37 -1.07
N ASN A 568 14.48 -47.34 0.27
CA ASN A 568 14.20 -48.52 1.10
C ASN A 568 13.80 -48.19 2.55
N LYS A 569 13.02 -49.07 3.19
CA LYS A 569 12.58 -49.02 4.61
C LYS A 569 13.11 -50.25 5.35
N ALA A 570 13.49 -50.11 6.64
CA ALA A 570 12.99 -50.90 7.80
C ALA A 570 14.02 -51.15 8.95
N CYS A 571 13.54 -50.96 10.18
CA CYS A 571 13.83 -51.67 11.45
C CYS A 571 15.27 -51.92 12.00
N GLY A 572 15.54 -51.35 13.18
CA GLY A 572 15.61 -52.16 14.42
C GLY A 572 16.90 -52.18 15.28
N SER A 573 16.73 -52.12 16.62
CA SER A 573 17.74 -52.23 17.71
C SER A 573 18.72 -51.03 17.89
N GLY A 574 19.19 -50.64 19.09
CA GLY A 574 18.91 -51.05 20.48
C GLY A 574 19.39 -49.99 21.52
N PHE A 575 18.95 -50.09 22.79
CA PHE A 575 19.26 -49.20 23.95
C PHE A 575 20.72 -49.37 24.50
N PRO A 576 21.26 -48.58 25.48
CA PRO A 576 20.60 -47.66 26.44
C PRO A 576 21.29 -46.28 26.71
N ARG A 577 20.73 -45.52 27.67
CA ARG A 577 21.26 -44.26 28.26
C ARG A 577 22.46 -44.50 29.19
N THR A 578 23.40 -43.57 29.25
CA THR A 578 24.18 -43.26 30.48
C THR A 578 24.48 -41.78 30.64
N ARG A 579 24.49 -41.30 31.89
CA ARG A 579 24.78 -39.92 32.28
C ARG A 579 26.30 -39.74 32.47
N LEU A 580 26.82 -38.54 32.17
CA LEU A 580 27.94 -37.99 32.94
C LEU A 580 27.59 -36.59 33.46
N ARG A 581 27.97 -36.32 34.70
CA ARG A 581 27.84 -35.02 35.37
C ARG A 581 29.17 -34.28 35.27
N ALA A 582 29.12 -32.95 35.12
CA ALA A 582 30.18 -32.06 35.59
C ALA A 582 29.59 -30.77 36.21
N ARG A 583 29.55 -30.74 37.55
CA ARG A 583 29.81 -29.51 38.33
C ARG A 583 31.35 -29.31 38.28
N ALA A 584 31.98 -28.14 38.38
CA ALA A 584 31.61 -26.72 38.50
C ALA A 584 32.73 -25.90 37.78
N ARG A 585 32.88 -24.57 37.74
CA ARG A 585 32.55 -23.49 38.69
C ARG A 585 32.73 -22.14 37.97
N SER A 586 31.81 -21.21 38.19
CA SER A 586 32.00 -19.74 38.22
C SER A 586 33.36 -19.11 37.83
N ARG A 587 33.39 -18.32 36.74
CA ARG A 587 33.91 -16.93 36.66
C ARG A 587 33.65 -16.36 35.23
N LEU A 588 33.69 -15.02 35.10
CA LEU A 588 33.37 -14.22 33.90
C LEU A 588 31.92 -14.28 33.38
N ARG A 589 31.06 -13.37 33.89
CA ARG A 589 30.12 -12.51 33.14
C ARG A 589 29.38 -11.56 34.09
N ILE A 590 30.11 -10.59 34.65
CA ILE A 590 29.55 -9.38 35.28
C ILE A 590 30.37 -8.17 34.82
N VAL A 591 30.11 -7.73 33.59
CA VAL A 591 30.29 -6.35 33.09
C VAL A 591 29.18 -6.17 32.03
N ILE A 592 28.72 -4.94 31.77
CA ILE A 592 27.67 -4.60 30.78
C ILE A 592 26.22 -4.95 31.21
N VAL A 593 25.86 -4.79 32.49
CA VAL A 593 24.47 -4.43 32.90
C VAL A 593 24.47 -3.39 34.06
N VAL A 594 25.43 -2.47 34.07
CA VAL A 594 25.48 -1.35 35.05
C VAL A 594 25.98 -0.07 34.38
N HIS A 595 25.25 0.43 33.37
CA HIS A 595 25.53 1.77 32.79
C HIS A 595 24.32 2.54 32.22
N TYR A 596 23.09 2.05 32.41
CA TYR A 596 21.87 2.73 31.93
C TYR A 596 20.94 3.29 33.03
N ARG A 597 21.20 3.03 34.32
CA ARG A 597 20.38 3.58 35.43
C ARG A 597 20.91 4.89 36.04
N GLU A 598 22.21 5.18 35.92
CA GLU A 598 22.83 6.38 36.50
C GLU A 598 22.56 7.65 35.67
N VAL A 599 22.48 7.51 34.33
CA VAL A 599 22.31 8.64 33.40
C VAL A 599 20.92 9.27 33.54
N PHE A 600 19.85 8.45 33.58
CA PHE A 600 18.47 8.93 33.72
C PHE A 600 18.21 9.67 35.04
N ARG A 601 18.90 9.32 36.13
CA ARG A 601 18.78 10.06 37.40
C ARG A 601 19.44 11.43 37.37
N ARG A 602 20.46 11.67 36.53
CA ARG A 602 21.13 12.97 36.44
C ARG A 602 20.41 13.96 35.51
N VAL A 603 19.75 13.50 34.45
CA VAL A 603 18.95 14.37 33.57
C VAL A 603 17.70 14.90 34.29
N ALA A 604 17.04 14.08 35.11
CA ALA A 604 15.85 14.47 35.88
C ALA A 604 16.11 15.53 36.98
N ILE A 605 17.36 15.69 37.43
CA ILE A 605 17.73 16.69 38.45
C ILE A 605 17.95 18.08 37.81
N ILE A 606 18.48 18.13 36.58
CA ILE A 606 18.73 19.39 35.86
C ILE A 606 17.41 20.09 35.49
N PHE A 607 16.38 19.33 35.09
CA PHE A 607 15.06 19.89 34.77
C PHE A 607 14.27 20.39 36.00
N ARG A 608 14.65 20.02 37.23
CA ARG A 608 13.97 20.50 38.45
C ARG A 608 14.57 21.77 39.06
N ILE A 609 15.74 22.21 38.59
CA ILE A 609 16.43 23.40 39.12
C ILE A 609 16.04 24.68 38.35
N ASN A 610 15.72 24.57 37.06
CA ASN A 610 15.30 25.73 36.24
C ASN A 610 13.85 26.22 36.46
N LEU A 611 13.09 25.60 37.39
CA LEU A 611 11.68 25.95 37.65
C LEU A 611 11.45 26.62 39.01
N VAL A 612 12.52 27.02 39.72
CA VAL A 612 12.48 27.64 41.06
C VAL A 612 13.12 29.03 41.09
N VAL A 613 13.68 29.52 39.98
CA VAL A 613 14.35 30.84 39.90
C VAL A 613 13.65 31.76 38.90
N HIS A 614 12.36 32.06 39.14
CA HIS A 614 11.64 33.19 38.51
C HIS A 614 10.46 33.70 39.36
N SER A 615 10.61 33.73 40.70
CA SER A 615 9.56 34.22 41.61
C SER A 615 10.08 34.67 43.00
N ALA A 616 10.84 35.77 43.06
CA ALA A 616 10.99 36.67 44.22
C ALA A 616 11.83 37.92 43.80
N VAL A 617 11.20 39.09 43.59
CA VAL A 617 11.07 40.23 44.53
C VAL A 617 12.29 41.17 44.54
N PRO A 618 12.13 42.52 44.60
CA PRO A 618 10.89 43.30 44.72
C PRO A 618 10.39 43.92 43.41
#